data_AF-A0A9E4HP59-F1
#
_entry.id   AF-A0A9E4HP59-F1
#
_cell.length_a   1.000
_cell.length_b   1.000
_cell.length_c   1.000
_cell.angle_alpha   90.00
_cell.angle_beta   90.00
_cell.angle_gamma   90.00
#
_symmetry.space_group_name_H-M   'P 1'
#
loop_
_entity.id
_entity.type
_entity.pdbx_description
1 polymer ?
#
loop_
_entity_poly.entity_id
_entity_poly.type
_entity_poly.pdbx_seq_one_letter_code
_entity_poly.pdbx_strand_id
1 'polypeptide(L)'
;MEIDSERWSGEGDFTRQLLDWLAAQPAISLLRVEDAPASRSDVEYNFISNEIYVRFATRTRMEKHRAWGFFPVQREVAEPLMTLDRLEAALEADPEVGAPDYADDGMIQYLHTERVIPPYQSRGYKLVELVRIYEAGTAPRAD
;
A
#
# COMPACT_ATOMS: atom_id res chain seq x y z
N MET A 1 7.50 13.54 -2.56
CA MET A 1 6.83 12.28 -2.92
C MET A 1 5.72 12.61 -3.90
N GLU A 2 5.54 11.79 -4.93
CA GLU A 2 4.46 11.93 -5.91
C GLU A 2 3.31 10.99 -5.53
N ILE A 3 2.07 11.51 -5.50
CA ILE A 3 0.86 10.72 -5.23
C ILE A 3 -0.07 10.84 -6.44
N ASP A 4 -0.27 9.74 -7.16
CA ASP A 4 -1.26 9.61 -8.23
C ASP A 4 -2.57 9.09 -7.63
N SER A 5 -3.62 9.91 -7.67
CA SER A 5 -4.94 9.56 -7.16
C SER A 5 -6.04 9.73 -8.21
N GLU A 6 -5.69 9.78 -9.51
CA GLU A 6 -6.65 10.10 -10.58
C GLU A 6 -7.77 9.05 -10.71
N ARG A 7 -7.51 7.81 -10.29
CA ARG A 7 -8.43 6.67 -10.39
C ARG A 7 -9.05 6.28 -9.06
N TRP A 8 -8.89 7.09 -8.03
CA TRP A 8 -9.48 6.86 -6.73
C TRP A 8 -10.66 7.81 -6.54
N SER A 9 -11.81 7.26 -6.15
CA SER A 9 -13.03 7.98 -5.81
C SER A 9 -12.86 8.96 -4.65
N GLY A 10 -11.81 8.77 -3.83
CA GLY A 10 -11.61 9.49 -2.57
C GLY A 10 -12.38 8.87 -1.40
N GLU A 11 -13.04 7.73 -1.61
CA GLU A 11 -13.78 6.99 -0.61
C GLU A 11 -12.87 6.10 0.24
N GLY A 12 -13.19 6.01 1.53
CA GLY A 12 -12.53 5.18 2.51
C GLY A 12 -11.65 5.99 3.47
N ASP A 13 -12.06 6.08 4.73
CA ASP A 13 -11.34 6.83 5.76
C ASP A 13 -10.06 6.09 6.15
N PHE A 14 -10.13 4.76 6.23
CA PHE A 14 -8.96 3.93 6.49
C PHE A 14 -7.96 3.94 5.33
N THR A 15 -8.46 3.95 4.08
CA THR A 15 -7.59 4.14 2.90
C THR A 15 -6.83 5.45 2.96
N ARG A 16 -7.50 6.54 3.36
CA ARG A 16 -6.86 7.86 3.51
C ARG A 16 -5.81 7.87 4.61
N GLN A 17 -6.11 7.28 5.77
CA GLN A 17 -5.16 7.13 6.86
C GLN A 17 -3.89 6.38 6.42
N LEU A 18 -4.05 5.27 5.69
CA LEU A 18 -2.93 4.52 5.13
C LEU A 18 -2.11 5.36 4.14
N LEU A 19 -2.76 6.12 3.26
CA LEU A 19 -2.06 7.00 2.32
C LEU A 19 -1.24 8.08 3.04
N ASP A 20 -1.80 8.70 4.08
CA ASP A 20 -1.09 9.70 4.88
C ASP A 20 0.13 9.08 5.58
N TRP A 21 -0.03 7.88 6.16
CA TRP A 21 1.07 7.16 6.80
C TRP A 21 2.16 6.78 5.80
N LEU A 22 1.79 6.24 4.64
CA LEU A 22 2.72 5.87 3.57
C LEU A 22 3.42 7.12 3.02
N ALA A 23 2.69 8.23 2.90
CA ALA A 23 3.22 9.49 2.41
C ALA A 23 4.30 10.09 3.32
N ALA A 24 4.24 9.77 4.62
CA ALA A 24 5.23 10.18 5.59
C ALA A 24 6.55 9.39 5.50
N GLN A 25 6.60 8.26 4.77
CA GLN A 25 7.78 7.39 4.73
C GLN A 25 8.84 7.89 3.72
N PRO A 26 10.06 8.28 4.17
CA PRO A 26 11.11 8.74 3.26
C PRO A 26 11.63 7.67 2.30
N ALA A 27 11.40 6.39 2.63
CA ALA A 27 11.79 5.26 1.80
C ALA A 27 10.84 5.03 0.62
N ILE A 28 9.72 5.75 0.53
CA ILE A 28 8.76 5.67 -0.56
C ILE A 28 8.99 6.88 -1.49
N SER A 29 9.07 6.61 -2.80
CA SER A 29 9.30 7.61 -3.83
C SER A 29 8.02 8.01 -4.56
N LEU A 30 7.11 7.06 -4.75
CA LEU A 30 5.84 7.25 -5.45
C LEU A 30 4.75 6.41 -4.77
N LEU A 31 3.55 6.98 -4.71
CA LEU A 31 2.31 6.33 -4.35
C LEU A 31 1.31 6.49 -5.49
N ARG A 32 0.54 5.44 -5.74
CA ARG A 32 -0.64 5.50 -6.60
C ARG A 32 -1.80 4.79 -5.94
N VAL A 33 -2.98 5.37 -5.95
CA VAL A 33 -4.20 4.77 -5.42
C VAL A 33 -5.28 4.69 -6.50
N GLU A 34 -5.97 3.56 -6.56
CA GLU A 34 -7.05 3.30 -7.52
C GLU A 34 -8.22 2.59 -6.82
N ASP A 35 -9.46 2.88 -7.24
CA ASP A 35 -10.62 2.08 -6.86
C ASP A 35 -10.51 0.69 -7.53
N ALA A 36 -10.68 -0.37 -6.74
CA ALA A 36 -10.77 -1.72 -7.27
C ALA A 36 -12.17 -1.96 -7.86
N PRO A 37 -12.30 -2.80 -8.91
CA PRO A 37 -13.59 -3.08 -9.55
C PRO A 37 -14.60 -3.81 -8.65
N ALA A 38 -14.21 -4.23 -7.44
CA ALA A 38 -15.02 -4.99 -6.51
C ALA A 38 -15.97 -4.15 -5.63
N SER A 39 -15.94 -2.82 -5.72
CA SER A 39 -16.82 -1.95 -4.90
C SER A 39 -18.30 -2.28 -5.12
N ARG A 40 -19.01 -2.57 -4.02
CA ARG A 40 -20.43 -2.95 -4.00
C ARG A 40 -21.15 -2.20 -2.91
N SER A 41 -22.20 -1.47 -3.26
CA SER A 41 -23.11 -0.85 -2.31
C SER A 41 -24.42 -1.64 -2.23
N ASP A 42 -24.83 -1.97 -1.01
CA ASP A 42 -26.10 -2.60 -0.68
C ASP A 42 -26.79 -1.80 0.43
N VAL A 43 -28.07 -2.05 0.68
CA VAL A 43 -28.91 -1.29 1.62
C VAL A 43 -28.40 -1.42 3.07
N GLU A 44 -27.73 -2.53 3.40
CA GLU A 44 -27.25 -2.84 4.75
C GLU A 44 -25.72 -2.73 4.92
N TYR A 45 -24.96 -2.78 3.82
CA TYR A 45 -23.51 -2.65 3.86
C TYR A 45 -22.96 -1.94 2.62
N ASN A 46 -21.90 -1.16 2.84
CA ASN A 46 -21.08 -0.60 1.78
C ASN A 46 -19.74 -1.32 1.81
N PHE A 47 -19.33 -1.85 0.66
CA PHE A 47 -18.03 -2.45 0.46
C PHE A 47 -17.21 -1.56 -0.48
N ILE A 48 -16.16 -0.97 0.07
CA ILE A 48 -15.16 -0.19 -0.65
C ILE A 48 -13.94 -1.08 -0.81
N SER A 49 -13.40 -1.15 -2.03
CA SER A 49 -12.15 -1.85 -2.28
C SER A 49 -11.19 -0.93 -2.99
N ASN A 50 -10.02 -0.72 -2.40
CA ASN A 50 -8.98 0.18 -2.92
C ASN A 50 -7.65 -0.56 -3.07
N GLU A 51 -6.88 -0.18 -4.07
CA GLU A 51 -5.53 -0.68 -4.30
C GLU A 51 -4.53 0.48 -4.22
N ILE A 52 -3.48 0.29 -3.42
CA ILE A 52 -2.37 1.21 -3.27
C ILE A 52 -1.12 0.57 -3.86
N TYR A 53 -0.43 1.30 -4.75
CA TYR A 53 0.81 0.90 -5.37
C TYR A 53 1.94 1.78 -4.84
N VAL A 54 2.97 1.17 -4.26
CA VAL A 54 4.11 1.87 -3.66
C VAL A 54 5.37 1.63 -4.47
N ARG A 55 6.17 2.67 -4.72
CA ARG A 55 7.52 2.51 -5.27
C ARG A 55 8.54 2.91 -4.23
N PHE A 56 9.40 1.98 -3.83
CA PHE A 56 10.49 2.28 -2.91
C PHE A 56 11.57 3.13 -3.59
N ALA A 57 12.04 4.15 -2.88
CA ALA A 57 13.21 4.91 -3.26
C ALA A 57 14.44 4.00 -3.31
N THR A 58 15.37 4.27 -4.23
CA THR A 58 16.61 3.51 -4.35
C THR A 58 17.81 4.36 -3.96
N ARG A 59 18.84 3.70 -3.42
CA ARG A 59 20.16 4.31 -3.25
C ARG A 59 21.16 3.63 -4.17
N THR A 60 22.05 4.43 -4.72
CA THR A 60 23.22 3.93 -5.42
C THR A 60 24.21 3.33 -4.42
N ARG A 61 24.55 2.06 -4.59
CA ARG A 61 25.65 1.40 -3.89
C ARG A 61 26.71 0.97 -4.89
N MET A 62 27.96 1.38 -4.64
CA MET A 62 29.11 0.94 -5.42
C MET A 62 29.56 -0.44 -4.93
N GLU A 63 29.36 -1.46 -5.75
CA GLU A 63 29.84 -2.80 -5.46
C GLU A 63 31.13 -3.10 -6.23
N LYS A 64 32.10 -3.68 -5.54
CA LYS A 64 33.31 -4.21 -6.16
C LYS A 64 33.00 -5.62 -6.62
N HIS A 65 32.98 -5.83 -7.93
CA HIS A 65 32.90 -7.16 -8.52
C HIS A 65 34.20 -7.48 -9.24
N ARG A 66 34.50 -8.76 -9.46
CA ARG A 66 35.66 -9.19 -10.25
C ARG A 66 35.22 -9.57 -11.65
N ALA A 67 35.55 -8.73 -12.63
CA ALA A 67 35.50 -9.14 -14.03
C ALA A 67 36.58 -10.20 -14.27
N TRP A 68 36.22 -11.29 -14.96
CA TRP A 68 37.14 -12.41 -15.24
C TRP A 68 37.76 -13.08 -14.00
N GLY A 69 37.21 -12.88 -12.79
CA GLY A 69 37.69 -13.52 -11.56
C GLY A 69 38.92 -12.86 -10.91
N PHE A 70 39.50 -11.82 -11.51
CA PHE A 70 40.67 -11.12 -10.96
C PHE A 70 40.75 -9.60 -11.22
N PHE A 71 40.05 -9.04 -12.21
CA PHE A 71 40.04 -7.58 -12.42
C PHE A 71 38.98 -6.91 -11.55
N PRO A 72 39.35 -6.04 -10.59
CA PRO A 72 38.38 -5.31 -9.79
C PRO A 72 37.67 -4.27 -10.66
N VAL A 73 36.35 -4.44 -10.82
CA VAL A 73 35.47 -3.49 -11.50
C VAL A 73 34.46 -2.98 -10.50
N GLN A 74 34.27 -1.66 -10.47
CA GLN A 74 33.19 -1.07 -9.70
C GLN A 74 31.92 -1.09 -10.54
N ARG A 75 30.83 -1.59 -9.96
CA ARG A 75 29.50 -1.56 -10.55
C ARG A 75 28.59 -0.75 -9.65
N GLU A 76 27.84 0.17 -10.27
CA GLU A 76 26.76 0.86 -9.61
C GLU A 76 25.54 -0.08 -9.52
N VAL A 77 25.01 -0.28 -8.31
CA VAL A 77 23.83 -1.10 -8.06
C VAL A 77 22.77 -0.24 -7.37
N ALA A 78 21.57 -0.17 -7.95
CA ALA A 78 20.42 0.46 -7.32
C ALA A 78 19.85 -0.51 -6.27
N GLU A 79 19.91 -0.12 -5.01
CA GLU A 79 19.39 -0.90 -3.88
C GLU A 79 18.13 -0.20 -3.34
N PRO A 80 16.97 -0.88 -3.27
CA PRO A 80 15.79 -0.33 -2.62
C PRO A 80 16.07 0.02 -1.16
N LEU A 81 15.59 1.19 -0.71
CA LEU A 81 15.70 1.61 0.69
C LEU A 81 14.80 0.79 1.63
N MET A 82 13.76 0.17 1.08
CA MET A 82 12.77 -0.63 1.79
C MET A 82 12.26 -1.76 0.88
N THR A 83 11.54 -2.70 1.46
CA THR A 83 10.89 -3.84 0.80
C THR A 83 9.47 -3.97 1.35
N LEU A 84 8.63 -4.78 0.71
CA LEU A 84 7.26 -5.00 1.18
C LEU A 84 7.21 -5.63 2.58
N ASP A 85 8.04 -6.63 2.87
CA ASP A 85 8.13 -7.23 4.22
C ASP A 85 8.55 -6.22 5.30
N ARG A 86 9.43 -5.27 4.96
CA ARG A 86 9.83 -4.21 5.89
C ARG A 86 8.74 -3.17 6.07
N LEU A 87 7.95 -2.94 5.03
CA LEU A 87 6.77 -2.09 5.09
C LEU A 87 5.70 -2.72 5.99
N GLU A 88 5.43 -4.02 5.82
CA GLU A 88 4.55 -4.81 6.69
C GLU A 88 4.94 -4.65 8.16
N ALA A 89 6.20 -4.94 8.50
CA ALA A 89 6.68 -4.83 9.87
C ALA A 89 6.59 -3.39 10.43
N ALA A 90 6.75 -2.38 9.57
CA ALA A 90 6.62 -0.98 9.97
C ALA A 90 5.16 -0.57 10.21
N LEU A 91 4.23 -1.08 9.41
CA LEU A 91 2.79 -0.86 9.61
C LEU A 91 2.30 -1.57 10.88
N GLU A 92 2.72 -2.81 11.11
CA GLU A 92 2.37 -3.58 12.32
C GLU A 92 2.84 -2.88 13.60
N ALA A 93 4.01 -2.24 13.56
CA ALA A 93 4.56 -1.52 14.70
C ALA A 93 3.82 -0.20 15.00
N ASP A 94 3.03 0.33 14.07
CA ASP A 94 2.26 1.54 14.26
C ASP A 94 0.91 1.23 14.94
N PRO A 95 0.63 1.79 16.13
CA PRO A 95 -0.61 1.48 16.85
C PRO A 95 -1.87 2.06 16.19
N GLU A 96 -1.75 3.03 15.30
CA GLU A 96 -2.89 3.62 14.58
C GLU A 96 -3.27 2.82 13.34
N VAL A 97 -2.35 2.03 12.78
CA VAL A 97 -2.57 1.15 11.62
C VAL A 97 -2.74 -0.30 12.05
N GLY A 98 -1.77 -0.83 12.79
CA GLY A 98 -1.76 -2.20 13.29
C GLY A 98 -1.35 -3.25 12.26
N ALA A 99 -1.44 -4.51 12.66
CA ALA A 99 -1.10 -5.65 11.81
C ALA A 99 -2.07 -5.80 10.62
N PRO A 100 -1.59 -6.14 9.42
CA PRO A 100 -2.45 -6.47 8.30
C PRO A 100 -3.18 -7.79 8.52
N ASP A 101 -4.36 -7.93 7.90
CA ASP A 101 -5.14 -9.17 7.90
C ASP A 101 -4.50 -10.28 7.06
N TYR A 102 -3.71 -9.89 6.05
CA TYR A 102 -2.91 -10.79 5.23
C TYR A 102 -1.68 -10.08 4.68
N ALA A 103 -0.55 -10.76 4.60
CA ALA A 103 0.64 -10.29 3.92
C ALA A 103 1.42 -11.46 3.28
N ASP A 104 1.97 -11.22 2.09
CA ASP A 104 2.97 -12.06 1.43
C ASP A 104 4.00 -11.17 0.71
N ASP A 105 5.02 -11.80 0.10
CA ASP A 105 6.11 -11.10 -0.62
C ASP A 105 5.63 -10.10 -1.70
N GLY A 106 4.39 -10.23 -2.18
CA GLY A 106 3.84 -9.41 -3.27
C GLY A 106 2.68 -8.49 -2.88
N MET A 107 2.06 -8.69 -1.71
CA MET A 107 0.86 -7.95 -1.32
C MET A 107 0.67 -7.89 0.20
N ILE A 108 0.23 -6.73 0.69
CA ILE A 108 -0.29 -6.53 2.05
C ILE A 108 -1.78 -6.18 1.94
N GLN A 109 -2.64 -6.74 2.81
CA GLN A 109 -4.07 -6.51 2.79
C GLN A 109 -4.61 -6.20 4.19
N TYR A 110 -5.52 -5.22 4.21
CA TYR A 110 -6.34 -4.87 5.35
C TYR A 110 -7.82 -5.01 5.00
N LEU A 111 -8.60 -5.49 5.96
CA LEU A 111 -10.05 -5.55 5.94
C LEU A 111 -10.59 -4.78 7.15
N HIS A 112 -10.76 -3.47 6.97
CA HIS A 112 -11.29 -2.61 8.01
C HIS A 112 -12.82 -2.65 8.02
N THR A 113 -13.43 -2.70 9.20
CA THR A 113 -14.90 -2.68 9.31
C THR A 113 -15.37 -1.66 10.33
N GLU A 114 -16.30 -0.81 9.91
CA GLU A 114 -16.89 0.24 10.73
C GLU A 114 -18.42 0.18 10.66
N ARG A 115 -19.09 0.71 11.67
CA ARG A 115 -20.54 0.96 11.62
C ARG A 115 -20.80 2.46 11.52
N VAL A 116 -21.32 2.89 10.37
CA VAL A 116 -21.61 4.29 10.09
C VAL A 116 -23.08 4.59 10.37
N ILE A 117 -23.36 5.66 11.14
CA ILE A 117 -24.71 6.13 11.43
C ILE A 117 -24.85 7.57 10.90
N PRO A 118 -25.56 7.79 9.77
CA PRO A 118 -25.76 9.13 9.22
C PRO A 118 -26.52 10.06 10.20
N PRO A 119 -26.26 11.38 10.18
CA PRO A 119 -26.79 12.33 11.18
C PRO A 119 -28.32 12.47 11.28
N TYR A 120 -29.09 11.76 10.45
CA TYR A 120 -30.56 11.77 10.45
C TYR A 120 -31.19 10.38 10.34
N GLN A 121 -30.40 9.32 10.53
CA GLN A 121 -30.85 7.93 10.37
C GLN A 121 -30.58 7.14 11.64
N SER A 122 -31.59 6.46 12.17
CA SER A 122 -31.44 5.63 13.39
C SER A 122 -30.82 4.26 13.13
N ARG A 123 -30.93 3.76 11.89
CA ARG A 123 -30.27 2.53 11.44
C ARG A 123 -28.98 2.88 10.68
N GLY A 124 -27.84 2.65 11.31
CA GLY A 124 -26.55 2.68 10.60
C GLY A 124 -26.37 1.50 9.65
N TYR A 125 -25.40 1.62 8.75
CA TYR A 125 -24.96 0.54 7.85
C TYR A 125 -23.57 0.07 8.25
N LYS A 126 -23.19 -1.14 7.80
CA LYS A 126 -21.83 -1.64 7.97
C LYS A 126 -20.96 -1.16 6.81
N LEU A 127 -19.89 -0.43 7.09
CA LEU A 127 -18.85 -0.13 6.12
C LEU A 127 -17.76 -1.20 6.22
N VAL A 128 -17.35 -1.71 5.08
CA VAL A 128 -16.22 -2.64 4.94
C VAL A 128 -15.26 -2.03 3.93
N GLU A 129 -14.06 -1.72 4.37
CA GLU A 129 -12.98 -1.23 3.51
C GLU A 129 -11.94 -2.33 3.34
N LEU A 130 -11.78 -2.80 2.11
CA LEU A 130 -10.69 -3.67 1.70
C LEU A 130 -9.60 -2.81 1.07
N VAL A 131 -8.40 -2.82 1.64
CA VAL A 131 -7.25 -2.11 1.07
C VAL A 131 -6.14 -3.10 0.80
N ARG A 132 -5.65 -3.13 -0.45
CA ARG A 132 -4.49 -3.93 -0.85
C ARG A 132 -3.34 -3.04 -1.24
N ILE A 133 -2.15 -3.34 -0.75
CA ILE A 133 -0.92 -2.60 -1.00
C ILE A 133 0.02 -3.51 -1.80
N TYR A 134 0.52 -3.01 -2.93
CA TYR A 134 1.44 -3.70 -3.82
C TYR A 134 2.69 -2.86 -4.08
N GLU A 135 3.81 -3.51 -4.39
CA GLU A 135 4.93 -2.81 -5.03
C GLU A 135 4.57 -2.45 -6.48
N ALA A 136 4.83 -1.20 -6.88
CA ALA A 136 4.51 -0.67 -8.20
C ALA A 136 5.23 -1.45 -9.30
N GLY A 137 4.46 -1.96 -10.27
CA GLY A 137 4.95 -2.85 -11.33
C GLY A 137 4.58 -4.31 -11.11
N THR A 138 4.04 -4.66 -9.93
CA THR A 138 3.37 -5.94 -9.70
C THR A 138 2.05 -5.96 -10.48
N ALA A 139 1.81 -7.02 -11.25
CA ALA A 139 0.55 -7.20 -11.95
C ALA A 139 -0.60 -7.40 -10.94
N PRO A 140 -1.79 -6.84 -11.16
CA PRO A 140 -2.95 -7.11 -10.32
C PRO A 140 -3.21 -8.63 -10.29
N ARG A 141 -3.35 -9.21 -9.10
CA ARG A 141 -3.85 -10.60 -9.00
C ARG A 141 -5.35 -10.55 -9.25
N ALA A 142 -5.81 -11.28 -10.26
CA ALA A 142 -7.23 -11.50 -10.44
C ALA A 142 -7.73 -12.39 -9.29
N ASP A 143 -8.68 -11.88 -8.52
CA ASP A 143 -9.42 -12.63 -7.50
C ASP A 143 -10.27 -13.75 -8.12
#